data_AF-A0A496VWK7-F1
#
_entry.id   AF-A0A496VWK7-F1
#
_cell.length_a   1.000
_cell.length_b   1.000
_cell.length_c   1.000
_cell.angle_alpha   90.00
_cell.angle_beta   90.00
_cell.angle_gamma   90.00
#
_symmetry.space_group_name_H-M   'P 1'
#
loop_
_entity.id
_entity.type
_entity.pdbx_description
1 polymer ?
#
loop_
_entity_poly.entity_id
_entity_poly.type
_entity_poly.pdbx_seq_one_letter_code
_entity_poly.pdbx_strand_id
1 'polypeptide(L)'
;MAQAYLDYQTLQTLSGLPVFLQGPHTKTQLELNNQYSFGHYNKDFVIWLKEKLLPATQAPGFTQLFKFFYNNYVKQTARTHYVVHEHLLSNPDYLRQEQQAYVRILKTQGFSEEFDYGAEYYHFAGLYEEDYDGSIVKQAVLFWIRRVTDGTEAVFFEGLNALLEVYDPEFLQAWHKQAACQSASSSKQLACQRIAYTKEMAILEEELDQVYRKVYAKRDTEGQAKLKKAQTVWIEFRNANAVFLVDTLKNEPQEAVALIKAKAKMTQKRIKMLEAELETK
;
A
#
# COMPACT_ATOMS: atom_id res chain seq x y z
N MET A 1 19.85 16.38 -0.31
CA MET A 1 19.30 17.24 0.76
C MET A 1 18.85 16.33 1.90
N ALA A 2 19.40 16.56 3.10
CA ALA A 2 19.15 15.92 4.40
C ALA A 2 18.97 14.39 4.43
N GLN A 3 20.08 13.66 4.37
CA GLN A 3 20.17 12.24 4.73
C GLN A 3 20.24 12.13 6.27
N ALA A 4 19.14 12.48 6.94
CA ALA A 4 19.00 12.36 8.39
C ALA A 4 18.26 11.06 8.72
N TYR A 5 18.86 9.92 8.36
CA TYR A 5 18.45 8.65 8.93
C TYR A 5 19.28 8.40 10.18
N LEU A 6 18.63 8.03 11.28
CA LEU A 6 19.36 7.49 12.44
C LEU A 6 20.11 6.25 11.94
N ASP A 7 21.43 6.31 11.93
CA ASP A 7 22.22 5.19 11.48
C ASP A 7 22.15 4.02 12.49
N TYR A 8 22.56 2.85 12.00
CA TYR A 8 22.55 1.59 12.72
C TYR A 8 23.25 1.67 14.10
N GLN A 9 24.37 2.38 14.19
CA GLN A 9 25.14 2.51 15.43
C GLN A 9 24.45 3.44 16.43
N THR A 10 23.85 4.52 15.93
CA THR A 10 23.09 5.49 16.73
C THR A 10 21.89 4.81 17.39
N LEU A 11 21.15 3.97 16.66
CA LEU A 11 19.99 3.26 17.19
C LEU A 11 20.37 2.30 18.34
N GLN A 12 21.48 1.58 18.22
CA GLN A 12 21.96 0.72 19.30
C GLN A 12 22.45 1.51 20.50
N THR A 13 23.08 2.67 20.27
CA THR A 13 23.55 3.55 21.34
C THR A 13 22.38 4.14 22.13
N LEU A 14 21.33 4.60 21.44
CA LEU A 14 20.14 5.17 22.07
C LEU A 14 19.32 4.13 22.84
N SER A 15 19.22 2.92 22.31
CA SER A 15 18.45 1.84 22.95
C SER A 15 19.23 1.13 24.05
N GLY A 16 20.57 1.13 23.98
CA GLY A 16 21.41 0.27 24.79
C GLY A 16 21.29 -1.22 24.42
N LEU A 17 20.64 -1.53 23.29
CA LEU A 17 20.33 -2.88 22.84
C LEU A 17 20.98 -3.14 21.48
N PRO A 18 21.50 -4.35 21.21
CA PRO A 18 21.87 -4.72 19.86
C PRO A 18 20.62 -4.77 18.98
N VAL A 19 20.70 -4.30 17.74
CA VAL A 19 19.57 -4.36 16.79
C VAL A 19 19.32 -5.80 16.34
N PHE A 20 20.39 -6.56 16.12
CA PHE A 20 20.36 -7.97 15.72
C PHE A 20 21.06 -8.85 16.75
N LEU A 21 20.49 -10.02 17.04
CA LEU A 21 21.10 -11.02 17.92
C LEU A 21 21.97 -12.02 17.16
N GLN A 22 21.60 -12.29 15.90
CA GLN A 22 22.28 -13.27 15.04
C GLN A 22 22.24 -12.79 13.59
N GLY A 23 23.03 -13.45 12.75
CA GLY A 23 23.13 -13.15 11.34
C GLY A 23 24.48 -12.53 10.96
N PRO A 24 24.58 -11.98 9.76
CA PRO A 24 25.86 -11.55 9.20
C PRO A 24 26.27 -10.13 9.65
N HIS A 25 25.36 -9.39 10.28
CA HIS A 25 25.64 -8.02 10.72
C HIS A 25 26.60 -8.01 11.93
N THR A 26 27.47 -7.01 11.97
CA THR A 26 28.37 -6.79 13.10
C THR A 26 27.73 -5.84 14.11
N LYS A 27 28.43 -5.56 15.21
CA LYS A 27 27.99 -4.55 16.18
C LYS A 27 27.94 -3.14 15.61
N THR A 28 28.62 -2.85 14.49
CA THR A 28 28.73 -1.48 13.96
C THR A 28 28.35 -1.36 12.48
N GLN A 29 28.18 -2.47 11.77
CA GLN A 29 27.95 -2.47 10.33
C GLN A 29 26.91 -3.51 9.90
N LEU A 30 26.09 -3.14 8.93
CA LEU A 30 25.19 -4.04 8.24
C LEU A 30 25.95 -4.77 7.12
N GLU A 31 26.00 -6.10 7.20
CA GLU A 31 26.30 -6.94 6.04
C GLU A 31 25.03 -7.19 5.21
N LEU A 32 25.00 -6.73 3.96
CA LEU A 32 23.81 -6.78 3.09
C LEU A 32 23.94 -7.81 1.96
N ASN A 33 25.14 -8.36 1.74
CA ASN A 33 25.45 -9.23 0.61
C ASN A 33 25.67 -10.69 1.01
N ASN A 34 25.37 -11.05 2.27
CA ASN A 34 25.51 -12.43 2.71
C ASN A 34 24.40 -13.29 2.08
N GLN A 35 24.81 -14.28 1.29
CA GLN A 35 23.88 -15.13 0.54
C GLN A 35 23.25 -16.23 1.40
N TYR A 36 23.88 -16.60 2.53
CA TYR A 36 23.56 -17.80 3.33
C TYR A 36 23.06 -17.48 4.74
N SER A 37 22.92 -16.21 5.09
CA SER A 37 22.44 -15.77 6.39
C SER A 37 21.70 -14.43 6.27
N PHE A 38 20.79 -14.17 7.21
CA PHE A 38 20.09 -12.88 7.32
C PHE A 38 20.13 -12.39 8.77
N GLY A 39 19.88 -11.10 8.98
CA GLY A 39 19.81 -10.51 10.32
C GLY A 39 18.58 -10.97 11.10
N HIS A 40 18.81 -11.60 12.25
CA HIS A 40 17.78 -11.96 13.22
C HIS A 40 17.64 -10.85 14.23
N TYR A 41 16.49 -10.17 14.25
CA TYR A 41 16.31 -9.01 15.13
C TYR A 41 16.34 -9.39 16.61
N ASN A 42 16.79 -8.44 17.41
CA ASN A 42 16.56 -8.47 18.84
C ASN A 42 15.12 -8.03 19.14
N LYS A 43 14.30 -8.94 19.68
CA LYS A 43 12.91 -8.66 20.03
C LYS A 43 12.77 -7.45 20.97
N ASP A 44 13.66 -7.32 21.95
CA ASP A 44 13.63 -6.22 22.92
C ASP A 44 13.93 -4.87 22.25
N PHE A 45 14.80 -4.87 21.24
CA PHE A 45 15.07 -3.68 20.44
C PHE A 45 13.84 -3.26 19.63
N VAL A 46 13.10 -4.22 19.05
CA VAL A 46 11.86 -3.93 18.30
C VAL A 46 10.78 -3.36 19.23
N ILE A 47 10.64 -3.93 20.43
CA ILE A 47 9.74 -3.40 21.47
C ILE A 47 10.15 -1.97 21.84
N TRP A 48 11.44 -1.72 22.04
CA TRP A 48 11.96 -0.39 22.34
C TRP A 48 11.64 0.63 21.23
N LEU A 49 11.73 0.25 19.95
CA LEU A 49 11.33 1.14 18.84
C LEU A 49 9.86 1.56 18.97
N LYS A 50 8.96 0.61 19.24
CA LYS A 50 7.53 0.87 19.44
C LYS A 50 7.28 1.77 20.66
N GLU A 51 7.93 1.48 21.78
CA GLU A 51 7.63 2.12 23.07
C GLU A 51 8.31 3.47 23.29
N LYS A 52 9.44 3.73 22.62
CA LYS A 52 10.25 4.93 22.85
C LYS A 52 10.31 5.83 21.63
N LEU A 53 10.59 5.25 20.47
CA LEU A 53 10.80 6.05 19.26
C LEU A 53 9.48 6.59 18.70
N LEU A 54 8.45 5.75 18.60
CA LEU A 54 7.14 6.19 18.07
C LEU A 54 6.44 7.24 18.95
N PRO A 55 6.49 7.20 20.29
CA PRO A 55 5.99 8.32 21.11
C PRO A 55 6.81 9.60 20.95
N ALA A 56 8.14 9.49 20.77
CA ALA A 56 9.00 10.65 20.57
C ALA A 56 8.64 11.43 19.29
N THR A 57 8.16 10.75 18.25
CA THR A 57 7.70 11.40 17.00
C THR A 57 6.37 12.15 17.16
N GLN A 58 5.71 12.01 18.32
CA GLN A 58 4.46 12.69 18.67
C GLN A 58 4.67 13.85 19.66
N ALA A 59 5.90 14.15 20.05
CA ALA A 59 6.20 15.28 20.91
C ALA A 59 5.79 16.61 20.26
N PRO A 60 5.32 17.61 21.05
CA PRO A 60 4.93 18.92 20.53
C PRO A 60 6.04 19.55 19.66
N GLY A 61 5.70 19.91 18.42
CA GLY A 61 6.65 20.46 17.42
C GLY A 61 7.30 19.41 16.51
N PHE A 62 7.30 18.13 16.89
CA PHE A 62 7.85 17.05 16.06
C PHE A 62 6.78 16.34 15.22
N THR A 63 5.53 16.30 15.69
CA THR A 63 4.42 15.58 15.04
C THR A 63 4.16 16.05 13.62
N GLN A 64 4.16 17.36 13.35
CA GLN A 64 3.88 17.88 12.01
C GLN A 64 5.03 17.60 11.03
N LEU A 65 6.27 17.72 11.51
CA LEU A 65 7.46 17.38 10.73
C LEU A 65 7.45 15.88 10.41
N PHE A 66 7.20 15.03 11.40
CA PHE A 66 7.14 13.59 11.18
C PHE A 66 5.95 13.18 10.31
N LYS A 67 4.80 13.84 10.42
CA LYS A 67 3.67 13.62 9.51
C LYS A 67 4.03 13.95 8.06
N PHE A 68 4.83 14.99 7.82
CA PHE A 68 5.38 15.26 6.49
C PHE A 68 6.30 14.13 6.02
N PHE A 69 7.25 13.68 6.84
CA PHE A 69 8.13 12.56 6.49
C PHE A 69 7.35 11.27 6.24
N TYR A 70 6.39 10.95 7.10
CA TYR A 70 5.55 9.77 6.95
C TYR A 70 4.82 9.78 5.61
N ASN A 71 4.12 10.87 5.29
CA ASN A 71 3.33 10.97 4.07
C ASN A 71 4.18 10.88 2.79
N ASN A 72 5.41 11.39 2.80
CA ASN A 72 6.25 11.44 1.60
C ASN A 72 7.17 10.21 1.43
N TYR A 73 7.53 9.50 2.51
CA TYR A 73 8.57 8.46 2.45
C TYR A 73 8.18 7.13 3.09
N VAL A 74 7.25 7.11 4.06
CA VAL A 74 6.96 5.91 4.87
C VAL A 74 5.60 5.30 4.52
N LYS A 75 4.61 6.13 4.18
CA LYS A 75 3.21 5.74 3.99
C LYS A 75 3.04 4.54 3.06
N GLN A 76 3.62 4.59 1.86
CA GLN A 76 3.48 3.51 0.88
C GLN A 76 4.06 2.19 1.40
N THR A 77 5.28 2.24 1.96
CA THR A 77 5.95 1.08 2.56
C THR A 77 5.17 0.51 3.73
N ALA A 78 4.67 1.35 4.63
CA ALA A 78 3.91 0.93 5.81
C ALA A 78 2.59 0.24 5.42
N ARG A 79 1.81 0.84 4.51
CA ARG A 79 0.57 0.23 4.00
C ARG A 79 0.84 -1.11 3.31
N THR A 80 1.87 -1.17 2.45
CA THR A 80 2.23 -2.41 1.75
C THR A 80 2.62 -3.52 2.72
N HIS A 81 3.44 -3.21 3.73
CA HIS A 81 3.83 -4.21 4.74
C HIS A 81 2.63 -4.69 5.55
N TYR A 82 1.68 -3.81 5.87
CA TYR A 82 0.47 -4.18 6.62
C TYR A 82 -0.40 -5.15 5.83
N VAL A 83 -0.67 -4.83 4.57
CA VAL A 83 -1.52 -5.65 3.69
C VAL A 83 -0.87 -6.99 3.36
N VAL A 84 0.44 -6.99 3.05
CA VAL A 84 1.17 -8.22 2.80
C VAL A 84 1.16 -9.12 4.04
N HIS A 85 1.34 -8.56 5.23
CA HIS A 85 1.24 -9.30 6.49
C HIS A 85 -0.13 -9.97 6.62
N GLU A 86 -1.21 -9.20 6.54
CA GLU A 86 -2.58 -9.72 6.68
C GLU A 86 -2.87 -10.85 5.67
N HIS A 87 -2.49 -10.68 4.40
CA HIS A 87 -2.63 -11.73 3.39
C HIS A 87 -1.79 -12.97 3.70
N LEU A 88 -0.52 -12.78 4.08
CA LEU A 88 0.40 -13.88 4.33
C LEU A 88 -0.01 -14.70 5.56
N LEU A 89 -0.42 -14.06 6.66
CA LEU A 89 -0.85 -14.73 7.88
C LEU A 89 -2.26 -15.30 7.79
N SER A 90 -3.12 -14.80 6.89
CA SER A 90 -4.44 -15.40 6.63
C SER A 90 -4.36 -16.81 6.02
N ASN A 91 -3.20 -17.20 5.47
CA ASN A 91 -2.95 -18.52 4.91
C ASN A 91 -1.73 -19.19 5.58
N PRO A 92 -1.91 -19.77 6.80
CA PRO A 92 -0.80 -20.29 7.60
C PRO A 92 -0.09 -21.49 6.96
N ASP A 93 -0.77 -22.26 6.11
CA ASP A 93 -0.15 -23.38 5.39
C ASP A 93 0.77 -22.89 4.28
N TYR A 94 0.33 -21.91 3.50
CA TYR A 94 1.18 -21.24 2.51
C TYR A 94 2.42 -20.62 3.16
N LEU A 95 2.23 -19.82 4.23
CA LEU A 95 3.34 -19.21 4.96
C LEU A 95 4.37 -20.25 5.43
N ARG A 96 3.90 -21.39 5.96
CA ARG A 96 4.79 -22.46 6.43
C ARG A 96 5.60 -23.05 5.27
N GLN A 97 4.99 -23.24 4.11
CA GLN A 97 5.67 -23.73 2.91
C GLN A 97 6.73 -22.73 2.43
N GLU A 98 6.38 -21.44 2.33
CA GLU A 98 7.30 -20.38 1.92
C GLU A 98 8.46 -20.23 2.92
N GLN A 99 8.19 -20.32 4.22
CA GLN A 99 9.23 -20.31 5.24
C GLN A 99 10.21 -21.47 5.08
N GLN A 100 9.70 -22.68 4.86
CA GLN A 100 10.53 -23.87 4.65
C GLN A 100 11.34 -23.77 3.37
N ALA A 101 10.74 -23.26 2.28
CA ALA A 101 11.42 -23.02 1.02
C ALA A 101 12.55 -22.01 1.18
N TYR A 102 12.28 -20.87 1.81
CA TYR A 102 13.27 -19.84 2.11
C TYR A 102 14.45 -20.39 2.92
N VAL A 103 14.19 -21.09 4.02
CA VAL A 103 15.24 -21.66 4.88
C VAL A 103 16.04 -22.75 4.15
N ARG A 104 15.40 -23.55 3.31
CA ARG A 104 16.08 -24.55 2.47
C ARG A 104 17.04 -23.86 1.51
N ILE A 105 16.56 -22.91 0.72
CA ILE A 105 17.36 -22.16 -0.25
C ILE A 105 18.54 -21.47 0.43
N LEU A 106 18.28 -20.78 1.55
CA LEU A 106 19.30 -20.10 2.35
C LEU A 106 20.45 -21.05 2.74
N LYS A 107 20.15 -22.32 3.05
CA LYS A 107 21.15 -23.32 3.47
C LYS A 107 21.83 -24.05 2.31
N THR A 108 21.14 -24.25 1.19
CA THR A 108 21.63 -25.14 0.11
C THR A 108 22.18 -24.40 -1.10
N GLN A 109 21.69 -23.19 -1.38
CA GLN A 109 22.00 -22.44 -2.59
C GLN A 109 22.47 -21.01 -2.29
N GLY A 110 21.89 -20.39 -1.28
CA GLY A 110 22.04 -18.97 -0.99
C GLY A 110 21.29 -18.07 -1.98
N PHE A 111 21.12 -16.80 -1.60
CA PHE A 111 20.50 -15.76 -2.43
C PHE A 111 21.58 -14.93 -3.12
N SER A 112 21.71 -15.04 -4.44
CA SER A 112 22.66 -14.25 -5.25
C SER A 112 21.93 -13.22 -6.12
N GLU A 113 22.65 -12.24 -6.66
CA GLU A 113 22.08 -11.26 -7.60
C GLU A 113 21.48 -11.94 -8.85
N GLU A 114 22.04 -13.09 -9.24
CA GLU A 114 21.58 -13.89 -10.38
C GLU A 114 20.34 -14.74 -10.06
N PHE A 115 19.99 -14.88 -8.77
CA PHE A 115 18.84 -15.66 -8.30
C PHE A 115 17.89 -14.79 -7.48
N ASP A 116 17.01 -14.05 -8.18
CA ASP A 116 15.93 -13.27 -7.54
C ASP A 116 14.80 -14.19 -7.06
N TYR A 117 15.00 -14.86 -5.93
CA TYR A 117 13.97 -15.65 -5.26
C TYR A 117 12.68 -14.84 -5.02
N GLY A 118 12.79 -13.53 -4.79
CA GLY A 118 11.63 -12.68 -4.56
C GLY A 118 10.81 -12.34 -5.80
N ALA A 119 11.27 -12.69 -7.00
CA ALA A 119 10.59 -12.33 -8.25
C ALA A 119 9.15 -12.90 -8.31
N GLU A 120 8.92 -14.08 -7.75
CA GLU A 120 7.60 -14.72 -7.71
C GLU A 120 6.58 -13.93 -6.86
N TYR A 121 7.04 -13.12 -5.92
CA TYR A 121 6.18 -12.34 -5.03
C TYR A 121 5.81 -10.96 -5.60
N TYR A 122 6.24 -10.61 -6.81
CA TYR A 122 5.93 -9.30 -7.39
C TYR A 122 4.41 -9.05 -7.50
N HIS A 123 3.66 -10.09 -7.83
CA HIS A 123 2.19 -10.09 -7.94
C HIS A 123 1.49 -10.75 -6.73
N PHE A 124 2.18 -10.84 -5.59
CA PHE A 124 1.65 -11.54 -4.41
C PHE A 124 0.25 -11.02 -4.04
N ALA A 125 -0.69 -11.96 -3.86
CA ALA A 125 -2.10 -11.69 -3.56
C ALA A 125 -2.83 -10.74 -4.52
N GLY A 126 -2.32 -10.54 -5.74
CA GLY A 126 -2.89 -9.59 -6.72
C GLY A 126 -2.68 -8.12 -6.35
N LEU A 127 -1.76 -7.82 -5.42
CA LEU A 127 -1.57 -6.45 -4.90
C LEU A 127 -1.03 -5.50 -5.97
N TYR A 128 -0.23 -5.99 -6.92
CA TYR A 128 0.24 -5.16 -8.02
C TYR A 128 -0.93 -4.64 -8.88
N GLU A 129 -1.93 -5.48 -9.11
CA GLU A 129 -3.16 -5.14 -9.82
C GLU A 129 -4.07 -4.19 -9.03
N GLU A 130 -3.87 -4.09 -7.71
CA GLU A 130 -4.51 -3.12 -6.80
C GLU A 130 -3.67 -1.84 -6.61
N ASP A 131 -2.77 -1.54 -7.56
CA ASP A 131 -1.89 -0.35 -7.58
C ASP A 131 -0.83 -0.30 -6.45
N TYR A 132 -0.50 -1.43 -5.82
CA TYR A 132 0.70 -1.53 -4.97
C TYR A 132 1.97 -1.67 -5.82
N ASP A 133 3.08 -1.12 -5.35
CA ASP A 133 4.38 -1.31 -6.01
C ASP A 133 4.88 -2.73 -5.77
N GLY A 134 4.89 -3.55 -6.84
CA GLY A 134 5.32 -4.95 -6.78
C GLY A 134 6.75 -5.15 -6.24
N SER A 135 7.61 -4.14 -6.38
CA SER A 135 8.97 -4.15 -5.82
C SER A 135 8.95 -4.03 -4.30
N ILE A 136 8.03 -3.23 -3.74
CA ILE A 136 7.83 -3.11 -2.30
C ILE A 136 7.10 -4.37 -1.79
N VAL A 137 6.13 -4.88 -2.54
CA VAL A 137 5.38 -6.11 -2.20
C VAL A 137 6.35 -7.29 -2.03
N LYS A 138 7.22 -7.57 -3.01
CA LYS A 138 8.16 -8.69 -2.88
C LYS A 138 9.12 -8.54 -1.70
N GLN A 139 9.57 -7.31 -1.42
CA GLN A 139 10.41 -7.02 -0.27
C GLN A 139 9.68 -7.25 1.05
N ALA A 140 8.40 -6.85 1.12
CA ALA A 140 7.55 -7.04 2.28
C ALA A 140 7.28 -8.54 2.55
N VAL A 141 7.02 -9.35 1.51
CA VAL A 141 6.84 -10.81 1.67
C VAL A 141 8.07 -11.45 2.27
N LEU A 142 9.25 -11.21 1.68
CA LEU A 142 10.53 -11.73 2.20
C LEU A 142 10.85 -11.19 3.60
N PHE A 143 10.49 -9.94 3.89
CA PHE A 143 10.63 -9.37 5.22
C PHE A 143 9.82 -10.18 6.24
N TRP A 144 8.52 -10.41 6.00
CA TRP A 144 7.67 -11.12 6.94
C TRP A 144 8.06 -12.59 7.11
N ILE A 145 8.47 -13.28 6.04
CA ILE A 145 9.02 -14.65 6.15
C ILE A 145 10.21 -14.70 7.11
N ARG A 146 11.13 -13.74 7.02
CA ARG A 146 12.28 -13.64 7.95
C ARG A 146 11.84 -13.34 9.38
N ARG A 147 10.83 -12.49 9.58
CA ARG A 147 10.29 -12.15 10.91
C ARG A 147 9.56 -13.30 11.59
N VAL A 148 8.86 -14.13 10.81
CA VAL A 148 8.29 -15.38 11.32
C VAL A 148 9.39 -16.36 11.69
N THR A 149 10.48 -16.39 10.91
CA THR A 149 11.64 -17.26 11.14
C THR A 149 12.46 -16.89 12.38
N ASP A 150 12.62 -15.60 12.69
CA ASP A 150 13.35 -15.13 13.87
C ASP A 150 12.45 -14.87 15.09
N GLY A 151 11.15 -15.10 14.98
CA GLY A 151 10.18 -14.95 16.08
C GLY A 151 9.86 -13.50 16.47
N THR A 152 10.19 -12.53 15.61
CA THR A 152 9.93 -11.10 15.85
C THR A 152 8.73 -10.54 15.09
N GLU A 153 8.05 -11.35 14.28
CA GLU A 153 6.89 -10.92 13.47
C GLU A 153 5.82 -10.18 14.28
N ALA A 154 5.30 -10.78 15.36
CA ALA A 154 4.21 -10.18 16.12
C ALA A 154 4.56 -8.78 16.66
N VAL A 155 5.77 -8.61 17.23
CA VAL A 155 6.18 -7.31 17.80
C VAL A 155 6.45 -6.26 16.71
N PHE A 156 6.90 -6.68 15.52
CA PHE A 156 7.01 -5.78 14.37
C PHE A 156 5.63 -5.35 13.86
N PHE A 157 4.70 -6.29 13.77
CA PHE A 157 3.34 -5.99 13.31
C PHE A 157 2.60 -5.08 14.29
N GLU A 158 2.73 -5.31 15.60
CA GLU A 158 2.22 -4.38 16.62
C GLU A 158 2.78 -2.97 16.44
N GLY A 159 4.09 -2.84 16.19
CA GLY A 159 4.74 -1.55 15.95
C GLY A 159 4.25 -0.88 14.67
N LEU A 160 4.05 -1.65 13.60
CA LEU A 160 3.49 -1.17 12.34
C LEU A 160 2.05 -0.71 12.49
N ASN A 161 1.22 -1.48 13.20
CA ASN A 161 -0.16 -1.11 13.50
C ASN A 161 -0.21 0.18 14.30
N ALA A 162 0.61 0.32 15.35
CA ALA A 162 0.70 1.55 16.13
C ALA A 162 1.15 2.77 15.29
N LEU A 163 2.11 2.58 14.37
CA LEU A 163 2.52 3.64 13.44
C LEU A 163 1.37 4.10 12.55
N LEU A 164 0.61 3.15 11.99
CA LEU A 164 -0.54 3.42 11.14
C LEU A 164 -1.70 4.04 11.91
N GLU A 165 -1.96 3.66 13.16
CA GLU A 165 -2.98 4.29 14.02
C GLU A 165 -2.69 5.78 14.23
N VAL A 166 -1.42 6.14 14.38
CA VAL A 166 -1.01 7.53 14.63
C VAL A 166 -1.05 8.36 13.35
N TYR A 167 -0.54 7.84 12.23
CA TYR A 167 -0.28 8.66 11.03
C TYR A 167 -1.18 8.35 9.84
N ASP A 168 -1.92 7.24 9.87
CA ASP A 168 -2.76 6.76 8.77
C ASP A 168 -4.04 6.03 9.23
N PRO A 169 -4.79 6.55 10.23
CA PRO A 169 -5.94 5.85 10.79
C PRO A 169 -7.06 5.64 9.76
N GLU A 170 -7.18 6.53 8.76
CA GLU A 170 -8.14 6.40 7.68
C GLU A 170 -7.90 5.15 6.83
N PHE A 171 -6.63 4.81 6.57
CA PHE A 171 -6.26 3.59 5.87
C PHE A 171 -6.64 2.35 6.68
N LEU A 172 -6.28 2.30 7.97
CA LEU A 172 -6.62 1.15 8.82
C LEU A 172 -8.14 0.96 8.92
N GLN A 173 -8.89 2.04 9.12
CA GLN A 173 -10.35 1.99 9.17
C GLN A 173 -10.95 1.49 7.85
N ALA A 174 -10.44 1.96 6.70
CA ALA A 174 -10.88 1.50 5.40
C ALA A 174 -10.57 0.00 5.20
N TRP A 175 -9.36 -0.43 5.57
CA TRP A 175 -8.93 -1.82 5.50
C TRP A 175 -9.78 -2.74 6.37
N HIS A 176 -9.95 -2.45 7.65
CA HIS A 176 -10.76 -3.27 8.56
C HIS A 176 -12.22 -3.33 8.10
N LYS A 177 -12.75 -2.23 7.57
CA LYS A 177 -14.08 -2.22 6.97
C LYS A 177 -14.14 -3.15 5.74
N GLN A 178 -13.14 -3.11 4.86
CA GLN A 178 -13.06 -3.99 3.70
C GLN A 178 -12.93 -5.47 4.11
N ALA A 179 -12.02 -5.81 5.04
CA ALA A 179 -11.82 -7.16 5.54
C ALA A 179 -13.08 -7.72 6.23
N ALA A 180 -13.75 -6.91 7.05
CA ALA A 180 -15.04 -7.27 7.65
C ALA A 180 -16.14 -7.48 6.59
N CYS A 181 -16.08 -6.73 5.48
CA CYS A 181 -17.02 -6.91 4.37
C CYS A 181 -16.71 -8.13 3.50
N GLN A 182 -15.45 -8.53 3.37
CA GLN A 182 -15.02 -9.72 2.61
C GLN A 182 -15.31 -11.04 3.36
N SER A 183 -15.33 -11.01 4.68
CA SER A 183 -15.69 -12.15 5.55
C SER A 183 -17.21 -12.29 5.80
N ALA A 184 -18.03 -11.39 5.25
CA ALA A 184 -19.48 -11.42 5.38
C ALA A 184 -20.16 -12.33 4.34
N SER A 185 -21.43 -12.68 4.56
CA SER A 185 -22.24 -13.40 3.56
C SER A 185 -22.28 -12.66 2.22
N SER A 186 -22.44 -13.38 1.10
CA SER A 186 -22.37 -12.84 -0.27
C SER A 186 -23.25 -11.58 -0.49
N SER A 187 -24.44 -11.53 0.10
CA SER A 187 -25.33 -10.36 0.05
C SER A 187 -24.83 -9.13 0.83
N LYS A 188 -24.21 -9.34 2.00
CA LYS A 188 -23.60 -8.27 2.81
C LYS A 188 -22.29 -7.78 2.18
N GLN A 189 -21.52 -8.68 1.59
CA GLN A 189 -20.30 -8.34 0.83
C GLN A 189 -20.63 -7.42 -0.36
N LEU A 190 -21.67 -7.73 -1.13
CA LEU A 190 -22.10 -6.88 -2.25
C LEU A 190 -22.65 -5.53 -1.80
N ALA A 191 -23.42 -5.49 -0.71
CA ALA A 191 -23.90 -4.24 -0.13
C ALA A 191 -22.74 -3.32 0.33
N CYS A 192 -21.74 -3.92 0.98
CA CYS A 192 -20.52 -3.23 1.39
C CYS A 192 -19.74 -2.69 0.18
N GLN A 193 -19.48 -3.54 -0.82
CA GLN A 193 -18.78 -3.15 -2.04
C GLN A 193 -19.51 -1.99 -2.73
N ARG A 194 -20.84 -2.05 -2.82
CA ARG A 194 -21.63 -0.96 -3.40
C ARG A 194 -21.39 0.36 -2.66
N ILE A 195 -21.44 0.36 -1.33
CA ILE A 195 -21.20 1.57 -0.51
C ILE A 195 -19.77 2.11 -0.73
N ALA A 196 -18.77 1.24 -0.69
CA ALA A 196 -17.37 1.62 -0.88
C ALA A 196 -17.13 2.24 -2.26
N TYR A 197 -17.53 1.54 -3.33
CA TYR A 197 -17.37 2.02 -4.69
C TYR A 197 -18.20 3.27 -4.98
N THR A 198 -19.39 3.42 -4.38
CA THR A 198 -20.16 4.67 -4.50
C THR A 198 -19.39 5.84 -3.89
N LYS A 199 -18.73 5.66 -2.73
CA LYS A 199 -17.92 6.72 -2.11
C LYS A 199 -16.69 7.07 -2.95
N GLU A 200 -15.96 6.07 -3.46
CA GLU A 200 -14.82 6.28 -4.36
C GLU A 200 -15.22 7.01 -5.63
N MET A 201 -16.35 6.62 -6.23
CA MET A 201 -16.88 7.30 -7.41
C MET A 201 -17.19 8.76 -7.12
N ALA A 202 -17.77 9.09 -5.96
CA ALA A 202 -18.05 10.47 -5.58
C ALA A 202 -16.77 11.32 -5.46
N ILE A 203 -15.67 10.75 -4.93
CA ILE A 203 -14.37 11.41 -4.87
C ILE A 203 -13.83 11.69 -6.28
N LEU A 204 -13.92 10.71 -7.18
CA LEU A 204 -13.51 10.87 -8.58
C LEU A 204 -14.35 11.88 -9.35
N GLU A 205 -15.65 11.99 -9.06
CA GLU A 205 -16.50 13.02 -9.67
C GLU A 205 -16.12 14.43 -9.19
N GLU A 206 -15.84 14.59 -7.90
CA GLU A 206 -15.33 15.86 -7.36
C GLU A 206 -13.97 16.24 -7.98
N GLU A 207 -13.05 15.28 -8.12
CA GLU A 207 -11.75 15.51 -8.77
C GLU A 207 -11.91 15.89 -10.24
N LEU A 208 -12.77 15.17 -10.97
CA LEU A 208 -13.09 15.49 -12.37
C LEU A 208 -13.64 16.92 -12.50
N ASP A 209 -14.54 17.32 -11.61
CA ASP A 209 -15.12 18.67 -11.60
C ASP A 209 -14.04 19.73 -11.32
N GLN A 210 -13.13 19.47 -10.38
CA GLN A 210 -12.01 20.36 -10.08
C GLN A 210 -11.08 20.54 -11.27
N VAL A 211 -10.67 19.44 -11.93
CA VAL A 211 -9.82 19.49 -13.12
C VAL A 211 -10.54 20.18 -14.28
N TYR A 212 -11.81 19.86 -14.52
CA TYR A 212 -12.62 20.52 -15.53
C TYR A 212 -12.66 22.04 -15.34
N ARG A 213 -12.89 22.52 -14.11
CA ARG A 213 -12.90 23.97 -13.80
C ARG A 213 -11.55 24.63 -14.10
N LYS A 214 -10.44 23.96 -13.80
CA LYS A 214 -9.09 24.47 -14.11
C LYS A 214 -8.88 24.60 -15.62
N VAL A 215 -9.28 23.60 -16.41
CA VAL A 215 -9.17 23.66 -17.87
C VAL A 215 -10.08 24.75 -18.41
N TYR A 216 -11.33 24.82 -17.93
CA TYR A 216 -12.32 25.80 -18.35
C TYR A 216 -11.82 27.23 -18.16
N ALA A 217 -11.21 27.53 -17.00
CA ALA A 217 -10.67 28.85 -16.69
C ALA A 217 -9.52 29.30 -17.60
N LYS A 218 -8.82 28.37 -18.27
CA LYS A 218 -7.74 28.69 -19.22
C LYS A 218 -8.22 28.92 -20.65
N ARG A 219 -9.49 28.67 -20.96
CA ARG A 219 -10.02 28.79 -22.32
C ARG A 219 -10.70 30.14 -22.55
N ASP A 220 -10.67 30.60 -23.79
CA ASP A 220 -11.49 31.70 -24.29
C ASP A 220 -12.98 31.31 -24.38
N THR A 221 -13.84 32.25 -24.72
CA THR A 221 -15.30 32.04 -24.76
C THR A 221 -15.71 30.88 -25.69
N GLU A 222 -15.07 30.76 -26.85
CA GLU A 222 -15.36 29.69 -27.80
C GLU A 222 -14.87 28.33 -27.28
N GLY A 223 -13.65 28.27 -26.74
CA GLY A 223 -13.07 27.08 -26.13
C GLY A 223 -13.87 26.60 -24.91
N GLN A 224 -14.37 27.52 -24.09
CA GLN A 224 -15.27 27.22 -22.97
C GLN A 224 -16.57 26.55 -23.44
N ALA A 225 -17.20 27.08 -24.49
CA ALA A 225 -18.43 26.51 -25.06
C ALA A 225 -18.19 25.10 -25.63
N LYS A 226 -17.06 24.90 -26.32
CA LYS A 226 -16.65 23.60 -26.86
C LYS A 226 -16.37 22.59 -25.75
N LEU A 227 -15.61 22.99 -24.73
CA LEU A 227 -15.26 22.14 -23.58
C LEU A 227 -16.52 21.70 -22.81
N LYS A 228 -17.44 22.62 -22.55
CA LYS A 228 -18.73 22.32 -21.90
C LYS A 228 -19.51 21.27 -22.69
N LYS A 229 -19.68 21.47 -23.99
CA LYS A 229 -20.38 20.53 -24.87
C LYS A 229 -19.71 19.16 -24.89
N ALA A 230 -18.38 19.12 -25.02
CA ALA A 230 -17.62 17.87 -25.02
C ALA A 230 -17.75 17.12 -23.69
N GLN A 231 -17.72 17.84 -22.56
CA GLN A 231 -17.86 17.23 -21.25
C GLN A 231 -19.27 16.66 -21.03
N THR A 232 -20.33 17.38 -21.43
CA THR A 232 -21.71 16.87 -21.37
C THR A 232 -21.87 15.56 -22.13
N VAL A 233 -21.44 15.52 -23.40
CA VAL A 233 -21.54 14.31 -24.23
C VAL A 233 -20.69 13.17 -23.67
N TRP A 234 -19.52 13.48 -23.10
CA TRP A 234 -18.68 12.46 -22.49
C TRP A 234 -19.34 11.83 -21.25
N ILE A 235 -20.06 12.59 -20.43
CA ILE A 235 -20.81 12.06 -19.26
C ILE A 235 -21.93 11.12 -19.73
N GLU A 236 -22.65 11.50 -20.79
CA GLU A 236 -23.69 10.65 -21.39
C GLU A 236 -23.08 9.35 -21.93
N PHE A 237 -21.99 9.44 -22.70
CA PHE A 237 -21.25 8.28 -23.20
C PHE A 237 -20.76 7.38 -22.05
N ARG A 238 -20.17 7.95 -20.99
CA ARG A 238 -19.72 7.20 -19.82
C ARG A 238 -20.86 6.37 -19.23
N ASN A 239 -22.02 6.99 -19.05
CA ASN A 239 -23.15 6.31 -18.44
C ASN A 239 -23.70 5.20 -19.33
N ALA A 240 -23.87 5.45 -20.63
CA ALA A 240 -24.34 4.43 -21.57
C ALA A 240 -23.34 3.28 -21.75
N ASN A 241 -22.06 3.60 -21.88
CA ASN A 241 -21.00 2.61 -22.09
C ASN A 241 -20.76 1.77 -20.82
N ALA A 242 -20.90 2.35 -19.63
CA ALA A 242 -20.83 1.56 -18.39
C ALA A 242 -21.93 0.50 -18.31
N VAL A 243 -23.14 0.80 -18.77
CA VAL A 243 -24.24 -0.18 -18.87
C VAL A 243 -23.90 -1.26 -19.90
N PHE A 244 -23.42 -0.87 -21.09
CA PHE A 244 -23.00 -1.81 -22.13
C PHE A 244 -21.91 -2.77 -21.66
N LEU A 245 -20.88 -2.27 -20.94
CA LEU A 245 -19.76 -3.07 -20.45
C LEU A 245 -20.15 -4.14 -19.42
N VAL A 246 -21.29 -3.98 -18.75
CA VAL A 246 -21.75 -4.89 -17.69
C VAL A 246 -23.00 -5.67 -18.09
N ASP A 247 -23.39 -5.65 -19.36
CA ASP A 247 -24.62 -6.30 -19.87
C ASP A 247 -24.63 -7.81 -19.60
N THR A 248 -23.45 -8.44 -19.56
CA THR A 248 -23.29 -9.86 -19.18
C THR A 248 -23.68 -10.17 -17.74
N LEU A 249 -23.83 -9.15 -16.89
CA LEU A 249 -24.24 -9.25 -15.49
C LEU A 249 -25.66 -8.76 -15.25
N LYS A 250 -26.47 -8.58 -16.30
CA LYS A 250 -27.81 -8.02 -16.17
C LYS A 250 -28.71 -8.88 -15.26
N ASN A 251 -29.32 -8.23 -14.27
CA ASN A 251 -30.11 -8.83 -13.19
C ASN A 251 -29.29 -9.68 -12.19
N GLU A 252 -27.96 -9.69 -12.28
CA GLU A 252 -27.11 -10.36 -11.32
C GLU A 252 -26.85 -9.45 -10.11
N PRO A 253 -26.70 -10.00 -8.89
CA PRO A 253 -26.38 -9.22 -7.69
C PRO A 253 -25.13 -8.33 -7.82
N GLN A 254 -24.19 -8.68 -8.70
CA GLN A 254 -22.94 -7.96 -8.96
C GLN A 254 -23.09 -6.77 -9.92
N GLU A 255 -24.20 -6.67 -10.67
CA GLU A 255 -24.41 -5.66 -11.72
C GLU A 255 -24.13 -4.24 -11.22
N ALA A 256 -24.70 -3.89 -10.06
CA ALA A 256 -24.58 -2.55 -9.49
C ALA A 256 -23.13 -2.19 -9.13
N VAL A 257 -22.36 -3.15 -8.60
CA VAL A 257 -20.95 -2.94 -8.25
C VAL A 257 -20.11 -2.81 -9.51
N ALA A 258 -20.33 -3.69 -10.50
CA ALA A 258 -19.62 -3.65 -11.77
C ALA A 258 -19.86 -2.34 -12.53
N LEU A 259 -21.10 -1.83 -12.49
CA LEU A 259 -21.48 -0.57 -13.12
C LEU A 259 -20.72 0.62 -12.50
N ILE A 260 -20.60 0.66 -11.17
CA ILE A 260 -19.84 1.73 -10.50
C ILE A 260 -18.35 1.64 -10.86
N LYS A 261 -17.76 0.44 -10.87
CA LYS A 261 -16.36 0.22 -11.28
C LYS A 261 -16.09 0.69 -12.70
N ALA A 262 -16.98 0.34 -13.64
CA ALA A 262 -16.86 0.75 -15.04
C ALA A 262 -16.87 2.28 -15.17
N LYS A 263 -17.78 2.97 -14.46
CA LYS A 263 -17.82 4.44 -14.43
C LYS A 263 -16.55 5.04 -13.83
N ALA A 264 -16.06 4.50 -12.72
CA ALA A 264 -14.86 5.00 -12.04
C ALA A 264 -13.63 4.96 -12.98
N LYS A 265 -13.40 3.82 -13.65
CA LYS A 265 -12.29 3.65 -14.60
C LYS A 265 -12.36 4.64 -15.76
N MET A 266 -13.55 4.91 -16.28
CA MET A 266 -13.73 5.89 -17.35
C MET A 266 -13.48 7.32 -16.85
N THR A 267 -13.96 7.66 -15.66
CA THR A 267 -13.74 8.97 -15.02
C THR A 267 -12.26 9.24 -14.79
N GLN A 268 -11.50 8.29 -14.26
CA GLN A 268 -10.05 8.41 -14.09
C GLN A 268 -9.34 8.70 -15.42
N LYS A 269 -9.71 8.00 -16.51
CA LYS A 269 -9.14 8.27 -17.83
C LYS A 269 -9.44 9.69 -18.29
N ARG A 270 -10.65 10.19 -18.05
CA ARG A 270 -11.04 11.56 -18.42
C ARG A 270 -10.31 12.62 -17.61
N ILE A 271 -10.10 12.39 -16.32
CA ILE A 271 -9.27 13.26 -15.46
C ILE A 271 -7.88 13.41 -16.11
N LYS A 272 -7.19 12.30 -16.37
CA LYS A 272 -5.86 12.31 -17.00
C LYS A 272 -5.84 13.03 -18.35
N MET A 273 -6.87 12.84 -19.18
CA MET A 273 -6.99 13.56 -20.45
C MET A 273 -7.13 15.08 -20.26
N LEU A 274 -7.92 15.53 -19.28
CA LEU A 274 -8.10 16.96 -19.00
C LEU A 274 -6.88 17.57 -18.31
N GLU A 275 -6.15 16.80 -17.50
CA GLU A 275 -4.88 17.24 -16.91
C GLU A 275 -3.81 17.47 -17.96
N ALA A 276 -3.70 16.58 -18.97
CA ALA A 276 -2.76 16.77 -20.08
C ALA A 276 -3.00 18.09 -20.84
N GLU A 277 -4.25 18.54 -20.95
CA GLU A 277 -4.61 19.84 -21.53
C GLU A 277 -4.16 21.05 -20.69
N LEU A 278 -3.81 20.84 -19.40
CA LEU A 278 -3.25 21.90 -18.56
C LEU A 278 -1.74 22.06 -18.74
N GLU A 279 -1.07 21.04 -19.27
CA GLU A 279 0.39 20.98 -19.48
C GLU A 279 0.83 21.50 -20.84
N THR A 280 -0.07 21.46 -21.84
CA THR A 280 0.15 22.08 -23.16
C THR A 280 0.08 23.61 -23.05
N LYS A 281 1.22 24.26 -23.35
CA LYS A 281 1.37 25.73 -23.43
C LYS A 281 0.79 26.28 -24.71
#